data_AF-A0A5K3G2Q7-F1
#
_entry.id   AF-A0A5K3G2Q7-F1
#
_cell.length_a   1.000
_cell.length_b   1.000
_cell.length_c   1.000
_cell.angle_alpha   90.00
_cell.angle_beta   90.00
_cell.angle_gamma   90.00
#
_symmetry.space_group_name_H-M   'P 1'
#
loop_
_entity.id
_entity.type
_entity.pdbx_description
1 polymer ?
#
loop_
_entity_poly.entity_id
_entity_poly.type
_entity_poly.pdbx_seq_one_letter_code
_entity_poly.pdbx_strand_id
1 'polypeptide(L)'
;RRHQCGTIQLDFQLPERFDLNYQTDAVSGAGESSGPLLKRPVIIHRAILGSVERFMAILTENFAGKWPFWISPRQALVIPVVSALDEYGRKVQMQLHDAGFMASIDTDPGRTLNKKIRNGQLAQYNFILVVGEKELNNGTVNVRTRDNKVLGEHPVEHLIERFKAFTASKTISAETEF
;
A
#
# COMPACT_ATOMS: atom_id res chain seq x y z
N ARG A 1 -18.25 -6.21 -13.67
CA ARG A 1 -17.73 -6.22 -15.07
C ARG A 1 -16.55 -7.21 -15.11
N ARG A 2 -16.31 -7.91 -16.23
CA ARG A 2 -15.10 -8.74 -16.39
C ARG A 2 -14.00 -7.89 -17.02
N HIS A 3 -12.77 -8.00 -16.51
CA HIS A 3 -11.60 -7.26 -17.00
C HIS A 3 -10.52 -8.24 -17.46
N GLN A 4 -10.00 -8.05 -18.66
CA GLN A 4 -8.81 -8.75 -19.11
C GLN A 4 -7.57 -7.98 -18.62
N CYS A 5 -6.80 -8.59 -17.72
CA CYS A 5 -5.58 -8.02 -17.15
C CYS A 5 -4.36 -8.87 -17.49
N GLY A 6 -4.30 -10.08 -16.94
CA GLY A 6 -3.16 -10.97 -17.12
C GLY A 6 -3.10 -11.60 -18.51
N THR A 7 -1.89 -11.91 -18.97
CA THR A 7 -1.63 -12.67 -20.20
C THR A 7 -0.39 -13.54 -20.06
N ILE A 8 -0.40 -14.69 -20.73
CA ILE A 8 0.74 -15.58 -20.95
C ILE A 8 0.70 -15.93 -22.43
N GLN A 9 1.72 -15.52 -23.18
CA GLN A 9 1.80 -15.71 -24.63
C GLN A 9 3.14 -16.38 -24.97
N LEU A 10 3.08 -17.42 -25.80
CA LEU A 10 4.28 -18.10 -26.31
C LEU A 10 4.68 -17.51 -27.65
N ASP A 11 5.97 -17.20 -27.80
CA ASP A 11 6.53 -16.60 -29.00
C ASP A 11 7.75 -17.38 -29.49
N PHE A 12 7.58 -17.96 -30.68
CA PHE A 12 8.61 -18.68 -31.40
C PHE A 12 9.23 -17.86 -32.54
N GLN A 13 8.65 -16.71 -32.91
CA GLN A 13 9.11 -15.88 -34.03
C GLN A 13 10.18 -14.86 -33.62
N LEU A 14 10.02 -14.19 -32.48
CA LEU A 14 11.02 -13.22 -32.02
C LEU A 14 12.41 -13.84 -31.78
N PRO A 15 12.54 -15.05 -31.22
CA PRO A 15 13.83 -15.73 -31.14
C PRO A 15 14.54 -15.87 -32.49
N GLU A 16 13.79 -16.13 -33.58
CA GLU A 16 14.35 -16.21 -34.93
C GLU A 16 14.73 -14.83 -35.48
N ARG A 17 13.85 -13.83 -35.33
CA ARG A 17 14.08 -12.48 -35.86
C ARG A 17 15.28 -11.78 -35.23
N PHE A 18 15.55 -12.04 -33.96
CA PHE A 18 16.68 -11.50 -33.22
C PHE A 18 17.90 -12.44 -33.19
N ASP A 19 17.84 -13.57 -33.89
CA ASP A 19 18.85 -14.63 -33.90
C ASP A 19 19.35 -15.03 -32.49
N LEU A 20 18.39 -15.23 -31.58
CA LEU A 20 18.67 -15.63 -30.22
C LEU A 20 19.02 -17.11 -30.16
N ASN A 21 20.16 -17.43 -29.55
CA ASN A 21 20.65 -18.79 -29.39
C ASN A 21 21.23 -18.97 -27.99
N TYR A 22 21.10 -20.18 -27.43
CA TYR A 22 21.77 -20.57 -26.19
C TYR A 22 22.48 -21.92 -26.37
N GLN A 23 23.60 -22.10 -25.67
CA GLN A 23 24.34 -23.35 -25.64
C GLN A 23 23.63 -24.40 -24.78
N THR A 24 23.56 -25.62 -25.30
CA THR A 24 23.06 -26.78 -24.56
C THR A 24 24.21 -27.71 -24.17
N ASP A 25 23.96 -28.60 -23.22
CA ASP A 25 24.94 -29.62 -22.79
C ASP A 25 25.18 -30.71 -23.85
N ALA A 26 24.40 -30.70 -24.93
CA ALA A 26 24.59 -31.60 -26.05
C ALA A 26 25.73 -31.09 -26.96
N VAL A 27 26.52 -32.02 -27.47
CA VAL A 27 27.55 -31.75 -28.48
C VAL A 27 26.96 -32.08 -29.85
N SER A 28 27.19 -31.23 -30.86
CA SER A 28 26.84 -31.56 -32.25
C SER A 28 27.57 -32.84 -32.69
N GLY A 29 26.84 -33.80 -33.24
CA GLY A 29 27.39 -35.08 -33.71
C GLY A 29 28.40 -34.94 -34.86
N ALA A 30 29.30 -35.91 -34.98
CA ALA A 30 30.51 -35.86 -35.81
C ALA A 30 30.27 -35.54 -37.30
N GLY A 31 30.81 -34.39 -37.73
CA GLY A 31 30.81 -33.95 -39.12
C GLY A 31 30.62 -32.44 -39.19
N GLU A 32 31.73 -31.71 -39.15
CA GLU A 32 31.85 -30.24 -39.16
C GLU A 32 31.58 -29.55 -37.80
N SER A 33 32.69 -29.17 -37.14
CA SER A 33 32.79 -28.42 -35.87
C SER A 33 32.28 -29.13 -34.60
N SER A 34 33.21 -29.74 -33.86
CA SER A 34 33.03 -30.22 -32.47
C SER A 34 32.88 -29.03 -31.52
N GLY A 35 31.71 -28.40 -31.54
CA GLY A 35 31.35 -27.27 -30.69
C GLY A 35 30.05 -27.55 -29.91
N PRO A 36 29.64 -26.63 -29.03
CA PRO A 36 28.40 -26.79 -28.29
C PRO A 36 27.18 -26.70 -29.20
N LEU A 37 26.16 -27.55 -28.98
CA LEU A 37 24.91 -27.45 -29.71
C LEU A 37 24.15 -26.20 -29.27
N LEU A 38 23.97 -25.27 -30.21
CA LEU A 38 23.13 -24.10 -30.03
C LEU A 38 21.65 -24.44 -30.29
N LYS A 39 20.76 -23.98 -29.42
CA LYS A 39 19.30 -24.05 -29.60
C LYS A 39 18.67 -22.66 -29.49
N ARG A 40 17.51 -22.50 -30.11
CA ARG A 40 16.69 -21.29 -29.96
C ARG A 40 15.85 -21.35 -28.67
N PRO A 41 15.77 -20.26 -27.90
CA PRO A 41 14.87 -20.19 -26.76
C PRO A 41 13.41 -20.01 -27.22
N VAL A 42 12.47 -20.30 -26.32
CA VAL A 42 11.06 -19.89 -26.46
C VAL A 42 10.86 -18.65 -25.60
N ILE A 43 10.33 -17.58 -26.17
CA ILE A 43 9.99 -16.38 -25.40
C ILE A 43 8.58 -16.53 -24.83
N ILE A 44 8.44 -16.23 -23.53
CA ILE A 44 7.13 -16.16 -22.86
C ILE A 44 6.87 -14.71 -22.48
N HIS A 45 5.92 -14.08 -23.17
CA HIS A 45 5.45 -12.75 -22.80
C HIS A 45 4.44 -12.90 -21.65
N ARG A 46 4.74 -12.27 -20.51
CA ARG A 46 3.90 -12.36 -19.30
C ARG A 46 3.59 -10.98 -18.76
N ALA A 47 2.30 -10.72 -18.54
CA ALA A 47 1.82 -9.61 -17.72
C ALA A 47 0.79 -10.13 -16.70
N ILE A 48 0.80 -9.61 -15.48
CA ILE A 48 -0.14 -10.02 -14.42
C ILE A 48 -1.22 -8.94 -14.24
N LEU A 49 -0.79 -7.71 -13.99
CA LEU A 49 -1.68 -6.57 -13.76
C LEU A 49 -2.23 -5.98 -15.07
N GLY A 50 -1.62 -6.31 -16.21
CA GLY A 50 -1.74 -5.52 -17.42
C GLY A 50 -0.93 -4.23 -17.27
N SER A 51 -1.53 -3.06 -17.51
CA SER A 51 -0.91 -1.77 -17.19
C SER A 51 -1.26 -1.33 -15.77
N VAL A 52 -0.36 -0.58 -15.14
CA VAL A 52 -0.56 -0.05 -13.79
C VAL A 52 -1.77 0.87 -13.74
N GLU A 53 -1.96 1.70 -14.76
CA GLU A 53 -3.07 2.65 -14.88
C GLU A 53 -4.42 1.94 -14.94
N ARG A 54 -4.53 0.90 -15.77
CA ARG A 54 -5.76 0.11 -15.89
C ARG A 54 -6.04 -0.62 -14.59
N PHE A 55 -5.02 -1.21 -13.96
CA PHE A 55 -5.21 -1.91 -12.70
C PHE A 55 -5.61 -0.94 -11.58
N MET A 56 -5.02 0.27 -11.53
CA MET A 56 -5.41 1.31 -10.59
C MET A 56 -6.87 1.76 -10.78
N ALA A 57 -7.34 1.91 -12.02
CA ALA A 57 -8.75 2.20 -12.29
C ALA A 57 -9.66 1.07 -11.79
N ILE A 58 -9.31 -0.19 -12.04
CA ILE A 58 -10.03 -1.37 -11.54
C ILE A 58 -10.07 -1.37 -10.00
N LEU A 59 -8.95 -1.13 -9.33
CA LEU A 59 -8.91 -1.08 -7.87
C LEU A 59 -9.72 0.09 -7.31
N THR A 60 -9.68 1.26 -7.97
CA THR A 60 -10.46 2.44 -7.58
C THR A 60 -11.95 2.14 -7.60
N GLU A 61 -12.44 1.52 -8.68
CA GLU A 61 -13.83 1.07 -8.81
C GLU A 61 -14.17 -0.05 -7.81
N ASN A 62 -13.30 -1.06 -7.67
CA ASN A 62 -13.52 -2.22 -6.81
C ASN A 62 -13.63 -1.84 -5.33
N PHE A 63 -12.76 -0.93 -4.86
CA PHE A 63 -12.81 -0.44 -3.48
C PHE A 63 -13.73 0.77 -3.30
N ALA A 64 -14.32 1.31 -4.36
CA ALA A 64 -15.11 2.54 -4.33
C ALA A 64 -14.38 3.69 -3.61
N GLY A 65 -13.06 3.81 -3.83
CA GLY A 65 -12.19 4.78 -3.15
C GLY A 65 -11.85 4.47 -1.68
N LYS A 66 -12.44 3.42 -1.09
CA LYS A 66 -12.16 2.92 0.28
C LYS A 66 -10.93 2.01 0.29
N TRP A 67 -9.76 2.60 0.06
CA TRP A 67 -8.50 1.87 -0.09
C TRP A 67 -8.14 1.02 1.15
N PRO A 68 -7.66 -0.23 0.96
CA PRO A 68 -6.92 -0.98 1.97
C PRO A 68 -5.72 -0.18 2.49
N PHE A 69 -5.36 -0.38 3.75
CA PHE A 69 -4.32 0.40 4.44
C PHE A 69 -3.00 0.47 3.66
N TRP A 70 -2.53 -0.65 3.11
CA TRP A 70 -1.23 -0.75 2.45
C TRP A 70 -1.12 -0.04 1.08
N ILE A 71 -2.24 0.33 0.45
CA ILE A 71 -2.28 1.15 -0.78
C ILE A 71 -2.95 2.50 -0.60
N SER A 72 -3.40 2.80 0.62
CA SER A 72 -4.10 4.05 0.89
C SER A 72 -3.12 5.23 0.85
N PRO A 73 -3.42 6.29 0.09
CA PRO A 73 -2.66 7.53 0.17
C PRO A 73 -2.97 8.33 1.45
N ARG A 74 -3.93 7.87 2.26
CA ARG A 74 -4.42 8.53 3.47
C ARG A 74 -4.55 7.50 4.59
N GLN A 75 -3.42 7.14 5.19
CA GLN A 75 -3.37 6.07 6.18
C GLN A 75 -3.83 6.56 7.55
N ALA A 76 -3.31 7.70 8.01
CA ALA A 76 -3.63 8.25 9.32
C ALA A 76 -3.91 9.75 9.30
N LEU A 77 -4.94 10.18 10.05
CA LEU A 77 -5.23 11.59 10.31
C LEU A 77 -5.14 11.85 11.81
N VAL A 78 -4.20 12.69 12.23
CA VAL A 78 -4.07 13.16 13.62
C VAL A 78 -4.96 14.37 13.84
N ILE A 79 -5.72 14.38 14.93
CA ILE A 79 -6.64 15.46 15.29
C ILE A 79 -6.43 15.85 16.76
N PRO A 80 -5.77 17.00 17.02
CA PRO A 80 -5.75 17.61 18.34
C PRO A 80 -7.14 18.08 18.76
N VAL A 81 -7.50 17.84 20.04
CA VAL A 81 -8.80 18.26 20.59
C VAL A 81 -8.86 19.78 20.77
N VAL A 82 -7.72 20.41 21.08
CA VAL A 82 -7.56 21.86 21.25
C VAL A 82 -6.20 22.30 20.70
N SER A 83 -6.07 23.58 20.32
CA SER A 83 -4.83 24.12 19.73
C SER A 83 -3.60 24.04 20.64
N ALA A 84 -3.78 24.00 21.97
CA ALA A 84 -2.68 23.79 22.90
C ALA A 84 -1.98 22.43 22.72
N LEU A 85 -2.63 21.47 22.06
CA LEU A 85 -2.11 20.13 21.79
C LEU A 85 -1.58 19.96 20.37
N ASP A 86 -1.54 21.03 19.57
CA ASP A 86 -1.09 20.97 18.17
C ASP A 86 0.37 20.47 18.06
N GLU A 87 1.23 20.86 19.00
CA GLU A 87 2.63 20.41 19.05
C GLU A 87 2.71 18.90 19.26
N TYR A 88 1.94 18.35 20.20
CA TYR A 88 1.87 16.91 20.42
C TYR A 88 1.30 16.18 19.21
N GLY A 89 0.23 16.69 18.61
CA GLY A 89 -0.33 16.13 17.39
C GLY A 89 0.69 16.10 16.23
N ARG A 90 1.50 17.15 16.09
CA ARG A 90 2.59 17.19 15.10
C ARG A 90 3.68 16.18 15.42
N LYS A 91 4.04 16.02 16.69
CA LYS A 91 5.00 14.99 17.12
C LYS A 91 4.52 13.58 16.73
N VAL A 92 3.27 13.24 17.02
CA VAL A 92 2.67 11.95 16.64
C VAL A 92 2.65 11.78 15.12
N GLN A 93 2.26 12.82 14.38
CA GLN A 93 2.25 12.80 12.91
C GLN A 93 3.66 12.56 12.34
N MET A 94 4.68 13.22 12.88
CA MET A 94 6.07 13.01 12.49
C MET A 94 6.56 11.60 12.81
N GLN A 95 6.26 11.06 13.99
CA GLN A 95 6.64 9.68 14.33
C GLN A 95 6.07 8.65 13.35
N LEU A 96 4.83 8.83 12.90
CA LEU A 96 4.21 7.98 11.89
C LEU A 96 4.83 8.18 10.50
N HIS A 97 5.11 9.44 10.14
CA HIS A 97 5.75 9.78 8.88
C HIS A 97 7.16 9.19 8.78
N ASP A 98 7.97 9.34 9.84
CA ASP A 98 9.34 8.81 9.92
C ASP A 98 9.37 7.27 9.94
N ALA A 99 8.27 6.64 10.38
CA ALA A 99 8.06 5.20 10.26
C ALA A 99 7.63 4.75 8.84
N GLY A 100 7.45 5.68 7.89
CA GLY A 100 7.13 5.43 6.49
C GLY A 100 5.64 5.45 6.13
N PHE A 101 4.79 6.01 7.00
CA PHE A 101 3.33 6.06 6.77
C PHE A 101 2.83 7.43 6.29
N MET A 102 1.75 7.40 5.50
CA MET A 102 1.05 8.59 5.03
C MET A 102 0.16 9.16 6.14
N ALA A 103 0.77 9.98 7.00
CA ALA A 103 0.12 10.64 8.13
C ALA A 103 -0.06 12.15 7.89
N SER A 104 -1.28 12.65 8.11
CA SER A 104 -1.64 14.08 8.06
C SER A 104 -2.18 14.55 9.40
N ILE A 105 -2.30 15.87 9.59
CA ILE A 105 -2.84 16.48 10.81
C ILE A 105 -3.89 17.56 10.47
N ASP A 106 -4.99 17.63 11.22
CA ASP A 106 -6.00 18.70 11.13
C ASP A 106 -5.99 19.60 12.38
N THR A 107 -5.31 20.74 12.27
CA THR A 107 -5.17 21.75 13.33
C THR A 107 -6.14 22.93 13.19
N ASP A 108 -7.13 22.89 12.28
CA ASP A 108 -8.03 24.03 12.03
C ASP A 108 -8.83 24.39 13.30
N PRO A 109 -8.63 25.56 13.92
CA PRO A 109 -9.33 25.94 15.14
C PRO A 109 -10.81 26.27 14.91
N GLY A 110 -11.21 26.52 13.66
CA GLY A 110 -12.58 26.85 13.27
C GLY A 110 -13.52 25.64 13.13
N ARG A 111 -13.03 24.42 13.35
CA ARG A 111 -13.82 23.18 13.21
C ARG A 111 -13.91 22.43 14.52
N THR A 112 -15.12 21.99 14.85
CA THR A 112 -15.35 21.08 15.98
C THR A 112 -14.66 19.74 15.74
N LEU A 113 -14.26 19.07 16.83
CA LEU A 113 -13.65 17.73 16.78
C LEU A 113 -14.47 16.74 15.93
N ASN A 114 -15.79 16.69 16.16
CA ASN A 114 -16.69 15.81 15.41
C ASN A 114 -16.71 16.11 13.91
N LYS A 115 -16.63 17.39 13.53
CA LYS A 115 -16.52 17.81 12.12
C LYS A 115 -15.21 17.35 11.50
N LYS A 116 -14.08 17.50 12.21
CA LYS A 116 -12.77 17.01 11.74
C LYS A 116 -12.76 15.49 11.56
N ILE A 117 -13.28 14.75 12.55
CA ILE A 117 -13.41 13.28 12.46
C ILE A 117 -14.26 12.89 11.25
N ARG A 118 -15.43 13.52 11.08
CA ARG A 118 -16.31 13.24 9.94
C ARG A 118 -15.64 13.54 8.60
N ASN A 119 -14.91 14.65 8.49
CA ASN A 119 -14.16 14.99 7.30
C ASN A 119 -13.06 13.97 7.00
N GLY A 120 -12.35 13.48 8.02
CA GLY A 120 -11.37 12.41 7.88
C GLY A 120 -11.98 11.12 7.33
N GLN A 121 -13.15 10.72 7.85
CA GLN A 121 -13.88 9.54 7.37
C GLN A 121 -14.31 9.70 5.91
N LEU A 122 -14.88 10.85 5.55
CA LEU A 122 -15.32 11.15 4.19
C LEU A 122 -14.15 11.18 3.21
N ALA A 123 -12.99 11.71 3.64
CA ALA A 123 -11.75 11.71 2.86
C ALA A 123 -11.07 10.33 2.75
N GLN A 124 -11.68 9.29 3.34
CA GLN A 124 -11.27 7.89 3.31
C GLN A 124 -9.98 7.57 4.09
N TYR A 125 -9.64 8.35 5.13
CA TYR A 125 -8.55 7.99 6.04
C TYR A 125 -8.84 6.66 6.73
N ASN A 126 -7.89 5.72 6.73
CA ASN A 126 -8.06 4.41 7.37
C ASN A 126 -8.23 4.55 8.89
N PHE A 127 -7.31 5.31 9.51
CA PHE A 127 -7.29 5.56 10.94
C PHE A 127 -7.33 7.06 11.24
N ILE A 128 -8.10 7.43 12.26
CA ILE A 128 -8.21 8.77 12.80
C ILE A 128 -7.73 8.71 14.24
N LEU A 129 -6.73 9.53 14.56
CA LEU A 129 -5.98 9.51 15.80
C LEU A 129 -6.29 10.79 16.55
N VAL A 130 -7.12 10.71 17.57
CA VAL A 130 -7.50 11.87 18.38
C VAL A 130 -6.52 12.01 19.54
N VAL A 131 -6.02 13.22 19.76
CA VAL A 131 -5.07 13.51 20.85
C VAL A 131 -5.60 14.60 21.78
N GLY A 132 -5.88 14.23 23.03
CA GLY A 132 -6.24 15.11 24.14
C GLY A 132 -5.09 15.27 25.14
N GLU A 133 -5.38 15.93 26.26
CA GLU A 133 -4.40 16.09 27.35
C GLU A 133 -3.99 14.75 27.97
N LYS A 134 -4.95 13.83 28.11
CA LYS A 134 -4.68 12.47 28.60
C LYS A 134 -3.68 11.76 27.69
N GLU A 135 -3.90 11.83 26.38
CA GLU A 135 -3.04 11.21 25.38
C GLU A 135 -1.63 11.81 25.36
N LEU A 136 -1.52 13.14 25.52
CA LEU A 136 -0.23 13.82 25.66
C LEU A 136 0.56 13.27 26.87
N ASN A 137 -0.07 13.21 28.04
CA ASN A 137 0.60 12.78 29.27
C ASN A 137 1.05 11.33 29.23
N ASN A 138 0.32 10.48 28.50
CA ASN A 138 0.60 9.05 28.40
C ASN A 138 1.47 8.68 27.19
N GLY A 139 1.72 9.61 26.26
CA GLY A 139 2.37 9.27 24.99
C GLY A 139 1.52 8.35 24.10
N THR A 140 0.19 8.49 24.18
CA THR A 140 -0.78 7.64 23.50
C THR A 140 -1.60 8.41 22.46
N VAL A 141 -2.48 7.72 21.77
CA VAL A 141 -3.50 8.27 20.86
C VAL A 141 -4.82 7.53 21.06
N ASN A 142 -5.95 8.22 20.91
CA ASN A 142 -7.26 7.57 20.85
C ASN A 142 -7.58 7.21 19.40
N VAL A 143 -7.59 5.91 19.10
CA VAL A 143 -7.71 5.39 17.73
C VAL A 143 -9.17 5.18 17.35
N ARG A 144 -9.53 5.70 16.19
CA ARG A 144 -10.84 5.50 15.53
C ARG A 144 -10.63 5.01 14.11
N THR A 145 -11.55 4.19 13.63
CA THR A 145 -11.54 3.72 12.24
C THR A 145 -12.30 4.65 11.30
N ARG A 146 -12.04 4.48 10.00
CA ARG A 146 -12.83 5.06 8.91
C ARG A 146 -14.34 4.83 9.05
N ASP A 147 -14.73 3.67 9.57
CA ASP A 147 -16.13 3.25 9.78
C ASP A 147 -16.68 3.69 11.15
N ASN A 148 -16.03 4.66 11.80
CA ASN A 148 -16.44 5.25 13.07
C ASN A 148 -16.45 4.28 14.27
N LYS A 149 -15.69 3.18 14.20
CA LYS A 149 -15.46 2.31 15.36
C LYS A 149 -14.37 2.91 16.23
N VAL A 150 -14.61 3.02 17.53
CA VAL A 150 -13.61 3.46 18.51
C VAL A 150 -12.82 2.23 18.97
N LEU A 151 -11.51 2.28 18.83
CA LEU A 151 -10.58 1.20 19.21
C LEU A 151 -9.89 1.48 20.55
N GLY A 152 -10.08 2.68 21.09
CA GLY A 152 -9.59 3.08 22.41
C GLY A 152 -8.22 3.76 22.36
N GLU A 153 -7.61 3.87 23.53
CA GLU A 153 -6.31 4.51 23.71
C GLU A 153 -5.17 3.50 23.50
N HIS A 154 -4.20 3.85 22.66
CA HIS A 154 -3.04 3.01 22.32
C HIS A 154 -1.75 3.82 22.34
N PRO A 155 -0.62 3.26 22.78
CA PRO A 155 0.70 3.88 22.60
C PRO A 155 1.03 4.11 21.13
N VAL A 156 1.75 5.19 20.82
CA VAL A 156 2.15 5.51 19.44
C VAL A 156 3.05 4.41 18.86
N GLU A 157 3.94 3.84 19.67
CA GLU A 157 4.82 2.74 19.27
C GLU A 157 4.01 1.50 18.86
N HIS A 158 3.00 1.14 19.65
CA HIS A 158 2.12 0.02 19.32
C HIS A 158 1.39 0.26 17.99
N LEU A 159 0.92 1.48 17.74
CA LEU A 159 0.27 1.83 16.49
C LEU A 159 1.20 1.63 15.28
N ILE A 160 2.46 2.05 15.40
CA ILE A 160 3.49 1.86 14.36
C ILE A 160 3.71 0.36 14.09
N GLU A 161 3.79 -0.47 15.12
CA GLU A 161 3.93 -1.93 14.98
C GLU A 161 2.75 -2.55 14.24
N ARG A 162 1.53 -2.17 14.60
CA ARG A 162 0.30 -2.65 13.92
C ARG A 162 0.29 -2.22 12.45
N PHE A 163 0.64 -0.96 12.16
CA PHE A 163 0.70 -0.45 10.79
C PHE A 163 1.77 -1.17 9.96
N LYS A 164 2.93 -1.47 10.53
CA LYS A 164 3.96 -2.30 9.86
C LYS A 164 3.43 -3.69 9.54
N ALA A 165 2.71 -4.31 10.48
CA ALA A 165 2.10 -5.62 10.26
C ALA A 165 1.09 -5.59 9.10
N PHE A 166 0.17 -4.63 9.06
CA PHE A 166 -0.82 -4.51 7.97
C PHE A 166 -0.19 -4.26 6.60
N THR A 167 0.88 -3.46 6.55
CA THR A 167 1.62 -3.21 5.31
C THR A 167 2.34 -4.48 4.83
N ALA A 168 2.97 -5.22 5.74
CA ALA A 168 3.70 -6.44 5.42
C ALA A 168 2.77 -7.58 4.95
N SER A 169 1.64 -7.77 5.64
CA SER A 169 0.63 -8.80 5.29
C SER A 169 -0.27 -8.39 4.12
N LYS A 170 -0.24 -7.11 3.71
CA LYS A 170 -1.20 -6.52 2.75
C LYS A 170 -2.65 -6.77 3.16
N THR A 171 -2.93 -6.68 4.46
CA THR A 171 -4.27 -6.90 5.03
C THR A 171 -5.31 -6.03 4.32
N ILE A 172 -6.40 -6.66 3.86
CA ILE A 172 -7.48 -5.97 3.15
C ILE A 172 -8.34 -5.13 4.12
N SER A 173 -8.62 -5.68 5.30
CA SER A 173 -9.54 -5.11 6.31
C SER A 173 -8.81 -4.68 7.59
N ALA A 174 -7.78 -3.87 7.46
CA ALA A 174 -6.89 -3.49 8.57
C ALA A 174 -7.64 -2.81 9.73
N GLU A 175 -8.68 -2.05 9.45
CA GLU A 175 -9.49 -1.37 10.47
C GLU A 175 -10.28 -2.34 11.35
N THR A 176 -10.65 -3.50 10.80
CA THR A 176 -11.42 -4.53 11.50
C THR A 176 -10.51 -5.49 12.26
N GLU A 177 -9.34 -5.76 11.69
CA GLU A 177 -8.30 -6.63 12.26
C GLU A 177 -7.41 -5.91 13.27
N PHE A 178 -7.65 -4.61 13.53
CA PHE A 178 -6.90 -3.78 14.47
C PHE A 178 -6.89 -4.32 15.90
#